data_AF-A0A0N4UFW4-F1
#
_entry.id   AF-A0A0N4UFW4-F1
#
_cell.length_a   1.000
_cell.length_b   1.000
_cell.length_c   1.000
_cell.angle_alpha   90.00
_cell.angle_beta   90.00
_cell.angle_gamma   90.00
#
_symmetry.space_group_name_H-M   'P 1'
#
loop_
_entity.id
_entity.type
_entity.pdbx_description
1 polymer ?
#
loop_
_entity_poly.entity_id
_entity_poly.type
_entity_poly.pdbx_seq_one_letter_code
_entity_poly.pdbx_strand_id
1 'polypeptide(L)'
;MIGITKMAMRKMVDRKLLHEEELRTLLVEVENIVNLRPLTYVTDEPCEIIRPIDLICSGMQGIRNHLLLNKDEDEDYGRSESYS
;
A
#
# COMPACT_ATOMS: atom_id res chain seq x y z
N MET A 1 -6.52 4.28 -1.02
CA MET A 1 -5.88 4.80 -2.24
C MET A 1 -6.29 4.08 -3.52
N ILE A 2 -6.08 2.77 -3.64
CA ILE A 2 -6.35 1.99 -4.86
C ILE A 2 -7.75 2.25 -5.44
N GLY A 3 -8.80 2.19 -4.61
CA GLY A 3 -10.18 2.44 -5.07
C GLY A 3 -10.40 3.86 -5.60
N ILE A 4 -9.79 4.87 -4.96
CA ILE A 4 -9.87 6.28 -5.39
C ILE A 4 -9.17 6.44 -6.74
N THR A 5 -7.97 5.90 -6.89
CA THR A 5 -7.21 5.94 -8.15
C THR A 5 -7.99 5.24 -9.27
N LYS A 6 -8.52 4.03 -9.03
CA LYS A 6 -9.35 3.31 -10.01
C LYS A 6 -10.59 4.09 -10.40
N MET A 7 -11.28 4.71 -9.44
CA MET A 7 -12.46 5.54 -9.69
C MET A 7 -12.10 6.78 -10.53
N ALA A 8 -10.99 7.45 -10.21
CA ALA A 8 -10.50 8.61 -10.94
C ALA A 8 -10.14 8.24 -12.39
N MET A 9 -9.45 7.12 -12.60
CA MET A 9 -9.12 6.62 -13.94
C MET A 9 -10.38 6.26 -14.73
N ARG A 10 -11.36 5.59 -14.11
CA ARG A 10 -12.65 5.31 -14.76
C ARG A 10 -13.35 6.58 -15.20
N LYS A 11 -13.33 7.65 -14.39
CA LYS A 11 -13.91 8.95 -14.77
C LYS A 11 -13.09 9.70 -15.82
N MET A 12 -11.77 9.56 -15.81
CA MET A 12 -10.87 10.21 -16.76
C MET A 12 -11.01 9.61 -18.16
N VAL A 13 -11.01 8.28 -18.25
CA VAL A 13 -11.18 7.54 -19.51
C VAL A 13 -12.64 7.59 -19.96
N ASP A 14 -13.57 7.47 -19.01
CA ASP A 14 -15.02 7.45 -19.22
C ASP A 14 -15.43 6.54 -20.39
N ARG A 15 -15.83 7.11 -21.53
CA ARG A 15 -16.24 6.38 -22.74
C ARG A 15 -15.19 6.39 -23.85
N LYS A 16 -14.00 6.91 -23.59
CA LYS A 16 -12.89 6.91 -24.56
C LYS A 16 -12.23 5.53 -24.61
N LEU A 17 -11.85 5.12 -25.81
CA LEU A 17 -10.98 3.98 -26.02
C LEU A 17 -9.58 4.54 -26.25
N LEU A 18 -8.66 4.26 -25.32
CA LEU A 18 -7.26 4.64 -25.45
C LEU A 18 -6.52 3.59 -26.28
N HIS A 19 -5.64 4.05 -27.16
CA HIS A 19 -4.66 3.18 -27.80
C HIS A 19 -3.69 2.63 -26.75
N GLU A 20 -3.04 1.50 -27.08
CA GLU A 20 -2.12 0.82 -26.17
C GLU A 20 -1.03 1.75 -25.62
N GLU A 21 -0.45 2.60 -26.49
CA GLU A 21 0.60 3.55 -26.10
C GLU A 21 0.09 4.64 -25.15
N GLU A 22 -1.12 5.16 -25.40
CA GLU A 22 -1.76 6.16 -24.53
C GLU A 22 -2.08 5.56 -23.15
N LEU A 23 -2.64 4.35 -23.13
CA LEU A 23 -2.93 3.64 -21.89
C LEU A 23 -1.64 3.33 -21.13
N ARG A 24 -0.59 2.85 -21.82
CA ARG A 24 0.71 2.56 -21.20
C ARG A 24 1.30 3.80 -20.54
N THR A 25 1.30 4.93 -21.23
CA THR A 25 1.81 6.20 -20.70
C THR A 25 1.03 6.62 -19.45
N LEU A 26 -0.31 6.60 -19.53
CA LEU A 26 -1.18 6.90 -18.40
C LEU A 26 -0.90 5.99 -17.20
N LEU A 27 -0.77 4.69 -17.44
CA LEU A 27 -0.50 3.72 -16.37
C LEU A 27 0.86 3.94 -15.71
N VAL A 28 1.91 4.22 -16.48
CA VAL A 28 3.25 4.49 -15.94
C VAL A 28 3.24 5.74 -15.05
N GLU A 29 2.55 6.80 -15.46
CA GLU A 29 2.43 8.02 -14.66
C GLU A 29 1.68 7.78 -13.36
N VAL A 30 0.52 7.10 -13.43
CA VAL A 30 -0.29 6.78 -12.25
C VAL A 30 0.44 5.83 -11.33
N GLU A 31 1.11 4.82 -11.88
CA GLU A 31 1.94 3.88 -11.14
C GLU A 31 3.00 4.65 -10.34
N ASN A 32 3.76 5.55 -10.98
CA ASN A 32 4.82 6.29 -10.32
C ASN A 32 4.29 7.12 -9.13
N ILE A 33 3.16 7.80 -9.31
CA ILE A 33 2.52 8.59 -8.25
C ILE A 33 2.06 7.69 -7.09
N VAL A 34 1.42 6.56 -7.39
CA VAL A 34 0.91 5.65 -6.36
C VAL A 34 2.06 4.97 -5.62
N ASN A 35 3.08 4.52 -6.35
CA ASN A 35 4.23 3.78 -5.80
C ASN A 35 5.10 4.62 -4.88
N LEU A 36 5.18 5.93 -5.12
CA LEU A 36 5.94 6.87 -4.28
C LEU A 36 5.11 7.46 -3.14
N ARG A 37 3.81 7.20 -3.08
CA ARG A 37 2.94 7.79 -2.05
C ARG A 37 3.10 7.03 -0.73
N PRO A 38 3.33 7.72 0.41
CA PRO A 38 3.44 7.06 1.71
C PRO A 38 2.15 6.37 2.13
N LEU A 39 2.29 5.21 2.75
CA LEU A 39 1.25 4.45 3.46
C LEU A 39 1.21 4.78 4.96
N THR A 40 2.25 5.41 5.49
CA THR A 40 2.35 5.79 6.91
C THR A 40 1.30 6.84 7.27
N TYR A 41 0.66 6.66 8.44
CA TYR A 41 -0.24 7.67 9.01
C TYR A 41 0.56 8.88 9.52
N VAL A 42 -0.10 10.03 9.67
CA VAL A 42 0.49 11.16 10.40
C VAL A 42 0.52 10.75 11.87
N THR A 43 1.72 10.49 12.37
CA THR A 43 2.00 10.18 13.77
C THR A 43 2.86 11.28 14.36
N ASP A 44 2.70 11.54 15.66
CA ASP A 44 3.60 12.46 16.38
C ASP A 44 4.98 11.81 16.61
N GLU A 45 5.06 10.49 16.48
CA GLU A 45 6.27 9.70 16.64
C GLU A 45 7.06 9.61 15.33
N PRO A 46 8.41 9.58 15.40
CA PRO A 46 9.26 9.37 14.25
C PRO A 46 9.10 7.94 13.73
N CYS A 47 8.27 7.76 12.70
CA CYS A 47 8.10 6.49 12.00
C CYS A 47 8.80 6.50 10.64
N GLU A 48 9.31 5.34 10.22
CA GLU A 48 9.81 5.16 8.86
C GLU A 48 8.64 5.31 7.87
N ILE A 49 8.88 6.07 6.80
CA ILE A 49 7.91 6.25 5.73
C ILE A 49 7.93 5.00 4.85
N ILE A 50 6.88 4.19 4.91
CA ILE A 50 6.72 3.02 4.05
C ILE A 50 5.85 3.43 2.86
N ARG A 51 6.34 3.23 1.64
CA ARG A 51 5.60 3.44 0.40
C ARG A 51 5.39 2.11 -0.31
N PRO A 52 4.42 1.99 -1.24
CA PRO A 52 4.21 0.75 -1.98
C PRO A 52 5.44 0.26 -2.73
N ILE A 53 6.26 1.16 -3.29
CA ILE A 53 7.49 0.76 -4.00
C ILE A 53 8.48 0.02 -3.09
N ASP A 54 8.50 0.36 -1.80
CA ASP A 54 9.38 -0.25 -0.83
C ASP A 54 8.99 -1.73 -0.59
N LEU A 55 7.74 -2.10 -0.86
CA LEU A 55 7.22 -3.47 -0.83
C LEU A 55 7.46 -4.24 -2.14
N ILE A 56 7.67 -3.54 -3.27
CA ILE A 56 7.81 -4.15 -4.60
C ILE A 56 9.28 -4.34 -4.97
N CYS A 57 10.10 -3.29 -4.83
CA CYS A 57 11.48 -3.27 -5.31
C CYS A 57 12.45 -4.05 -4.42
N SER A 58 12.03 -4.45 -3.24
CA SER A 58 12.87 -5.14 -2.28
C SER A 58 11.94 -6.09 -1.53
N GLY A 59 12.25 -7.37 -1.31
CA GLY A 59 13.50 -7.74 -0.66
C GLY A 59 13.72 -7.01 0.67
N MET A 60 12.78 -6.15 1.10
CA MET A 60 12.94 -5.20 2.18
C MET A 60 12.91 -5.98 3.48
N GLN A 61 14.09 -6.49 3.83
CA GLN A 61 14.39 -7.10 5.10
C GLN A 61 13.99 -6.15 6.24
N GLY A 62 14.03 -4.83 6.02
CA GLY A 62 13.58 -3.81 6.97
C GLY A 62 12.12 -3.97 7.42
N ILE A 63 11.16 -3.97 6.48
CA ILE A 63 9.73 -4.12 6.83
C ILE A 63 9.45 -5.54 7.33
N ARG A 64 10.10 -6.56 6.76
CA ARG A 64 9.96 -7.94 7.25
C ARG A 64 10.40 -8.07 8.71
N ASN A 65 11.48 -7.40 9.11
CA ASN A 65 11.93 -7.43 10.50
C ASN A 65 10.91 -6.76 11.42
N HIS A 66 10.37 -5.60 11.06
CA HIS A 66 9.39 -4.90 11.91
C HIS A 66 8.03 -5.63 11.99
N LEU A 67 7.54 -6.19 10.89
CA LEU A 67 6.29 -6.97 10.87
C LEU A 67 6.41 -8.28 11.65
N LEU A 68 7.60 -8.91 11.66
CA LEU A 68 7.81 -10.14 12.43
C LEU A 68 7.99 -9.86 13.92
N LEU A 69 8.69 -8.79 14.30
CA LEU A 69 8.86 -8.44 15.71
C LEU A 69 7.52 -8.16 16.39
N ASN A 70 6.56 -7.55 15.69
CA ASN A 70 5.24 -7.29 16.25
C ASN A 70 4.32 -8.51 16.25
N LYS A 71 4.64 -9.58 15.50
CA LYS A 71 3.78 -10.75 15.41
C LYS A 71 3.87 -11.64 16.66
N ASP A 72 4.99 -11.59 17.37
CA ASP A 72 5.18 -12.34 18.61
C ASP A 72 4.37 -11.74 19.78
N GLU A 73 3.91 -10.48 19.68
CA GLU A 73 3.11 -9.84 20.74
C GLU A 73 1.60 -10.15 20.65
N ASP A 74 1.09 -10.60 19.50
CA ASP A 74 -0.35 -10.83 19.30
C ASP A 74 -0.84 -12.24 19.72
N GLU A 75 0.04 -13.14 20.20
CA GLU A 75 -0.36 -14.51 20.58
C GLU A 75 -1.19 -14.63 21.88
N ASP A 76 -1.40 -13.56 22.66
CA ASP A 76 -2.16 -13.66 23.93
C ASP A 76 -3.67 -13.37 23.82
N TYR A 77 -4.20 -12.94 22.66
CA TYR A 77 -5.63 -12.62 22.55
C TYR A 77 -6.55 -13.85 22.44
N GLY A 78 -6.00 -15.07 22.44
CA GLY A 78 -6.76 -16.31 22.17
C GLY A 78 -7.19 -17.13 23.39
N ARG A 79 -6.77 -16.82 24.63
CA ARG A 79 -6.94 -17.76 25.76
C ARG A 79 -8.02 -17.43 26.80
N SER A 80 -8.73 -16.33 26.68
CA SER A 80 -9.68 -15.90 27.71
C SER A 80 -11.15 -16.03 27.31
N GLU A 81 -11.59 -17.15 26.73
CA GLU A 81 -13.01 -17.51 26.69
C GLU A 81 -13.22 -18.96 27.12
N SER A 82 -12.84 -19.28 28.35
CA SER A 82 -13.20 -20.53 29.03
C SER A 82 -13.06 -20.38 30.55
N TYR A 83 -13.77 -19.43 31.17
CA TYR A 83 -13.96 -19.46 32.62
C TYR A 83 -15.39 -19.05 32.99
N SER A 84 -16.15 -20.08 33.36
CA SER A 84 -17.41 -20.11 34.12
C SER A 84 -18.71 -19.57 33.51
#